data_AF-A0A7Z9KU93-F1
#
_entry.id   AF-A0A7Z9KU93-F1
#
_cell.length_a   1.000
_cell.length_b   1.000
_cell.length_c   1.000
_cell.angle_alpha   90.00
_cell.angle_beta   90.00
_cell.angle_gamma   90.00
#
_symmetry.space_group_name_H-M   'P 1'
#
loop_
_entity.id
_entity.type
_entity.pdbx_description
1 polymer ?
#
loop_
_entity_poly.entity_id
_entity_poly.type
_entity_poly.pdbx_seq_one_letter_code
_entity_poly.pdbx_strand_id
1 'polypeptide(L)'
;MEAQAVQINLPDFVDVENASAEQMEKVRAYQKDSEEQGGLLTAAQACAVLGVSSSRVAQLVKAGTLDFYTHFGKKLISCDQLIAYAKLEKISGSLGSTLVRLLKNSLQKK
;
A
#
# COMPACT_ATOMS: atom_id res chain seq x y z
N MET A 1 2.11 7.10 35.65
CA MET A 1 3.18 6.95 34.64
C MET A 1 2.90 7.97 33.56
N GLU A 2 3.55 9.12 33.62
CA GLU A 2 3.38 10.20 32.65
C GLU A 2 4.32 9.96 31.47
N ALA A 3 3.78 9.97 30.25
CA ALA A 3 4.54 9.78 29.03
C ALA A 3 5.37 11.04 28.74
N GLN A 4 6.69 10.95 28.91
CA GLN A 4 7.60 12.01 28.48
C GLN A 4 7.78 11.93 26.97
N ALA A 5 7.34 12.97 26.25
CA ALA A 5 7.67 13.15 24.85
C ALA A 5 9.16 13.48 24.75
N VAL A 6 9.96 12.54 24.25
CA VAL A 6 11.35 12.77 23.90
C VAL A 6 11.37 13.76 22.74
N GLN A 7 11.79 15.00 23.01
CA GLN A 7 12.09 15.97 21.96
C GLN A 7 13.27 15.45 21.16
N ILE A 8 12.99 14.97 19.95
CA ILE A 8 14.01 14.56 19.01
C ILE A 8 14.61 15.86 18.44
N ASN A 9 15.85 16.16 18.81
CA ASN A 9 16.57 17.31 18.26
C ASN A 9 16.84 17.06 16.77
N LEU A 10 16.26 17.90 15.92
CA LEU A 10 16.42 17.86 14.47
C LEU A 10 17.87 18.02 13.94
N PRO A 11 18.84 18.69 14.61
CA PRO A 11 20.16 18.90 14.03
C PRO A 11 21.03 17.64 13.84
N ASP A 12 20.73 16.51 14.47
CA ASP A 12 21.45 15.24 14.23
C ASP A 12 21.12 14.59 12.86
N PHE A 13 20.09 15.09 12.15
CA PHE A 13 19.70 14.59 10.83
C PHE A 13 20.29 15.40 9.67
N VAL A 14 20.99 16.51 9.96
CA VAL A 14 21.36 17.53 8.97
C VAL A 14 22.85 17.47 8.59
N ASP A 15 23.45 16.27 8.55
CA ASP A 15 24.61 16.04 7.69
C ASP A 15 24.13 15.80 6.24
N VAL A 16 23.36 16.75 5.69
CA VAL A 16 22.91 16.73 4.28
C VAL A 16 24.13 16.74 3.33
N GLU A 17 25.28 17.19 3.81
CA GLU A 17 26.54 17.24 3.06
C GLU A 17 27.18 15.87 2.82
N ASN A 18 26.74 14.81 3.51
CA ASN A 18 27.26 13.45 3.36
C ASN A 18 26.17 12.38 3.15
N ALA A 19 25.06 12.72 2.48
CA ALA A 19 24.20 11.69 1.93
C ALA A 19 25.01 10.88 0.90
N SER A 20 25.52 9.71 1.31
CA SER A 20 26.27 8.81 0.44
C SER A 20 25.47 8.62 -0.86
N ALA A 21 26.16 8.59 -2.01
CA ALA A 21 25.50 8.47 -3.32
C ALA A 21 24.47 7.32 -3.36
N GLU A 22 24.75 6.25 -2.62
CA GLU A 22 23.86 5.10 -2.41
C GLU A 22 22.54 5.43 -1.70
N GLN A 23 22.55 6.31 -0.69
CA GLN A 23 21.33 6.75 0.00
C GLN A 23 20.47 7.60 -0.93
N MET A 24 21.10 8.49 -1.70
CA MET A 24 20.41 9.32 -2.69
C MET A 24 19.81 8.46 -3.82
N GLU A 25 20.50 7.41 -4.25
CA GLU A 25 19.97 6.46 -5.23
C GLU A 25 18.74 5.70 -4.70
N LYS A 26 18.78 5.24 -3.45
CA LYS A 26 17.62 4.60 -2.80
C LYS A 26 16.42 5.55 -2.71
N VAL A 27 16.66 6.83 -2.40
CA VAL A 27 15.61 7.85 -2.37
C VAL A 27 15.03 8.10 -3.76
N ARG A 28 15.87 8.17 -4.81
CA ARG A 28 15.41 8.33 -6.19
C ARG A 28 14.60 7.13 -6.68
N ALA A 29 15.03 5.91 -6.35
CA ALA A 29 14.27 4.70 -6.68
C ALA A 29 12.89 4.71 -6.00
N TYR A 30 12.83 5.07 -4.72
CA TYR A 30 11.57 5.25 -4.01
C TYR A 30 10.69 6.33 -4.65
N GLN A 31 11.25 7.50 -4.98
CA GLN A 31 10.50 8.60 -5.60
C GLN A 31 9.89 8.18 -6.92
N LYS A 32 10.69 7.53 -7.78
CA LYS A 32 10.24 7.01 -9.06
C LYS A 32 9.05 6.04 -8.89
N ASP A 33 9.21 5.02 -8.06
CA ASP A 33 8.14 4.04 -7.82
C ASP A 33 6.91 4.69 -7.18
N SER A 34 7.10 5.68 -6.31
CA SER A 34 6.00 6.42 -5.70
C SER A 34 5.25 7.26 -6.71
N GLU A 35 5.91 7.90 -7.65
CA GLU A 35 5.26 8.68 -8.71
C GLU A 35 4.50 7.79 -9.69
N GLU A 36 5.10 6.66 -10.09
CA GLU A 36 4.47 5.71 -11.03
C GLU A 36 3.23 5.02 -10.46
N GLN A 37 3.11 4.93 -9.13
CA GLN A 37 2.06 4.19 -8.43
C GLN A 37 1.01 5.09 -7.73
N GLY A 38 1.05 6.39 -8.00
CA GLY A 38 0.15 7.38 -7.37
C GLY A 38 0.40 7.53 -5.86
N GLY A 39 1.56 7.10 -5.38
CA GLY A 39 1.96 7.06 -3.98
C GLY A 39 2.21 5.64 -3.45
N LEU A 40 3.07 5.54 -2.45
CA LEU A 40 3.35 4.31 -1.74
C LEU A 40 2.91 4.41 -0.27
N LEU A 41 2.15 3.42 0.19
CA LEU A 41 1.56 3.38 1.53
C LEU A 41 2.05 2.19 2.33
N THR A 42 2.21 2.38 3.64
CA THR A 42 2.45 1.27 4.55
C THR A 42 1.20 0.38 4.68
N ALA A 43 1.38 -0.87 5.11
CA ALA A 43 0.26 -1.77 5.37
C ALA A 43 -0.74 -1.19 6.39
N ALA A 44 -0.28 -0.45 7.40
CA ALA A 44 -1.13 0.20 8.38
C ALA A 44 -2.02 1.29 7.74
N GLN A 45 -1.44 2.10 6.86
CA GLN A 45 -2.20 3.11 6.09
C GLN A 45 -3.18 2.44 5.14
N ALA A 46 -2.79 1.36 4.46
CA ALA A 46 -3.68 0.58 3.61
C ALA A 46 -4.89 0.02 4.37
N CYS A 47 -4.69 -0.45 5.61
CA CYS A 47 -5.79 -0.88 6.48
C CYS A 47 -6.77 0.25 6.75
N ALA A 48 -6.25 1.45 7.07
CA ALA A 48 -7.08 2.62 7.33
C ALA A 48 -7.87 3.07 6.10
N VAL A 49 -7.25 3.02 4.91
CA VAL A 49 -7.89 3.40 3.63
C VAL A 49 -8.98 2.41 3.23
N LEU A 50 -8.72 1.11 3.35
CA LEU A 50 -9.67 0.06 2.97
C LEU A 50 -10.71 -0.25 4.06
N GLY A 51 -10.47 0.16 5.31
CA GLY A 51 -11.31 -0.21 6.46
C GLY A 51 -11.26 -1.71 6.78
N VAL A 52 -10.16 -2.39 6.46
CA VAL A 52 -9.99 -3.84 6.67
C VAL A 52 -8.84 -4.13 7.64
N SER A 53 -8.81 -5.34 8.19
CA SER A 53 -7.75 -5.77 9.11
C SER A 53 -6.40 -5.95 8.39
N SER A 54 -5.31 -5.87 9.17
CA SER A 54 -3.94 -6.13 8.69
C SER A 54 -3.79 -7.53 8.07
N SER A 55 -4.45 -8.54 8.64
CA SER A 55 -4.49 -9.90 8.08
C SER A 55 -5.13 -9.92 6.70
N ARG A 56 -6.19 -9.13 6.47
CA ARG A 56 -6.85 -9.04 5.16
C ARG A 56 -5.94 -8.36 4.13
N VAL A 57 -5.27 -7.27 4.50
CA VAL A 57 -4.28 -6.62 3.61
C VAL A 57 -3.14 -7.58 3.27
N ALA A 58 -2.61 -8.33 4.25
CA ALA A 58 -1.57 -9.32 4.01
C ALA A 58 -2.02 -10.44 3.05
N GLN A 59 -3.28 -10.88 3.15
CA GLN A 59 -3.85 -11.84 2.20
C GLN A 59 -3.97 -11.26 0.79
N LEU A 60 -4.39 -10.00 0.64
CA LEU A 60 -4.48 -9.34 -0.66
C LEU A 60 -3.13 -9.22 -1.35
N VAL A 61 -2.09 -8.88 -0.59
CA VAL A 61 -0.70 -8.86 -1.09
C VAL A 61 -0.24 -10.27 -1.46
N LYS A 62 -0.49 -11.27 -0.61
CA LYS A 62 -0.12 -12.67 -0.88
C LYS A 62 -0.84 -13.25 -2.10
N ALA A 63 -2.08 -12.83 -2.33
CA ALA A 63 -2.88 -13.24 -3.49
C ALA A 63 -2.50 -12.50 -4.79
N GLY A 64 -1.57 -11.55 -4.74
CA GLY A 64 -1.21 -10.72 -5.90
C GLY A 64 -2.31 -9.74 -6.32
N THR A 65 -3.26 -9.45 -5.43
CA THR A 65 -4.30 -8.45 -5.68
C THR A 65 -3.79 -7.02 -5.44
N LEU A 66 -2.80 -6.88 -4.56
CA LEU A 66 -2.08 -5.64 -4.31
C LEU A 66 -0.59 -5.92 -4.46
N ASP A 67 0.08 -5.14 -5.30
CA ASP A 67 1.52 -5.17 -5.47
C ASP A 67 2.20 -4.49 -4.28
N PHE A 68 3.42 -4.94 -4.02
CA PHE A 68 4.25 -4.37 -2.97
C PHE A 68 5.64 -4.02 -3.51
N TYR A 69 6.14 -2.91 -3.00
CA TYR A 69 7.46 -2.35 -3.30
C TYR A 69 8.26 -2.36 -2.01
N THR A 70 9.54 -2.76 -2.10
CA THR A 70 10.40 -2.84 -0.91
C THR A 70 11.40 -1.70 -0.95
N HIS A 71 11.18 -0.69 -0.12
CA HIS A 71 12.06 0.47 0.03
C HIS A 71 12.42 0.66 1.50
N PHE A 72 13.67 1.00 1.79
CA PHE A 72 14.16 1.23 3.15
C PHE A 72 13.85 0.07 4.13
N GLY A 73 13.84 -1.17 3.63
CA GLY A 73 13.50 -2.36 4.43
C GLY A 73 12.02 -2.50 4.79
N LYS A 74 11.14 -1.64 4.25
CA LYS A 74 9.70 -1.66 4.48
C LYS A 74 8.96 -2.09 3.21
N LYS A 75 7.92 -2.90 3.39
CA LYS A 75 6.97 -3.22 2.32
C LYS A 75 5.92 -2.12 2.22
N LEU A 76 5.83 -1.54 1.03
CA LEU A 76 4.92 -0.46 0.69
C LEU A 76 3.98 -0.93 -0.41
N ILE A 77 2.76 -0.42 -0.40
CA ILE A 77 1.66 -0.83 -1.27
C ILE A 77 1.29 0.35 -2.16
N SER A 78 1.02 0.07 -3.44
CA SER A 78 0.57 1.08 -4.41
C SER A 78 -0.77 1.71 -3.99
N CYS A 79 -0.81 3.05 -3.98
CA CYS A 79 -2.02 3.81 -3.66
C CYS A 79 -3.08 3.64 -4.76
N ASP A 80 -2.68 3.67 -6.03
CA ASP A 80 -3.58 3.52 -7.17
C ASP A 80 -4.31 2.17 -7.13
N GLN A 81 -3.59 1.11 -6.78
CA GLN A 81 -4.18 -0.23 -6.64
C GLN A 81 -5.14 -0.33 -5.46
N LEU A 82 -4.84 0.34 -4.34
CA LEU A 82 -5.76 0.42 -3.21
C LEU A 82 -7.06 1.15 -3.59
N ILE A 83 -6.95 2.25 -4.33
CA ILE A 83 -8.11 3.00 -4.82
C ILE A 83 -8.91 2.15 -5.82
N ALA A 84 -8.24 1.48 -6.75
CA ALA A 84 -8.88 0.58 -7.72
C ALA A 84 -9.61 -0.57 -7.01
N TYR A 85 -8.96 -1.20 -6.03
CA TYR A 85 -9.56 -2.25 -5.21
C TYR A 85 -10.77 -1.74 -4.44
N ALA A 86 -10.69 -0.58 -3.79
CA ALA A 86 -11.80 0.01 -3.07
C ALA A 86 -13.00 0.33 -3.98
N LYS A 87 -12.74 0.79 -5.22
CA LYS A 87 -13.78 1.00 -6.24
C LYS A 87 -14.45 -0.32 -6.63
N LEU A 88 -13.65 -1.36 -6.89
CA LEU A 88 -14.17 -2.69 -7.23
C LEU A 88 -14.96 -3.32 -6.07
N GLU A 89 -14.49 -3.20 -4.83
CA GLU A 89 -15.21 -3.71 -3.67
C GLU A 89 -16.55 -2.98 -3.47
N LYS A 90 -16.59 -1.66 -3.62
CA LYS A 90 -17.84 -0.87 -3.56
C LYS A 90 -18.82 -1.27 -4.65
N ILE A 91 -18.34 -1.60 -5.86
CA ILE A 91 -19.17 -2.15 -6.94
C ILE A 91 -19.61 -3.59 -6.61
N SER A 92 -18.78 -4.34 -5.87
CA SER A 92 -19.05 -5.73 -5.47
C SER A 92 -20.05 -5.88 -4.33
N GLY A 93 -20.24 -4.85 -3.52
CA GLY A 93 -21.29 -4.76 -2.51
C GLY A 93 -22.67 -4.84 -3.16
N SER A 94 -23.42 -5.90 -2.86
CA SER A 94 -24.71 -6.28 -3.46
C SER A 94 -24.66 -6.64 -4.97
N LEU A 95 -24.19 -5.74 -5.83
CA LEU A 95 -24.29 -5.91 -7.29
C LEU A 95 -23.22 -6.84 -7.88
N GLY A 96 -21.95 -6.70 -7.49
CA GLY A 96 -20.88 -7.54 -8.04
C GLY A 96 -20.90 -8.99 -7.53
N SER A 97 -21.40 -9.26 -6.32
CA SER A 97 -21.67 -10.66 -5.90
C SER A 97 -22.71 -11.35 -6.81
N THR A 98 -23.66 -10.57 -7.33
CA THR A 98 -24.72 -11.03 -8.24
C THR A 98 -24.17 -11.21 -9.65
N LEU A 99 -23.34 -10.29 -10.14
CA LEU A 99 -22.65 -10.40 -11.43
C LEU A 99 -21.62 -11.54 -11.45
N VAL A 100 -20.84 -11.74 -10.39
CA VAL A 100 -19.89 -12.87 -10.28
C VAL A 100 -20.65 -14.20 -10.26
N ARG A 101 -21.80 -14.29 -9.57
CA ARG A 101 -22.67 -15.48 -9.66
C ARG A 101 -23.24 -15.69 -11.06
N LEU A 102 -23.68 -14.63 -11.73
CA LEU A 102 -24.23 -14.68 -13.10
C LEU A 102 -23.17 -15.14 -14.11
N LEU A 103 -21.96 -14.60 -14.03
CA LEU A 103 -20.83 -14.98 -14.88
C LEU A 103 -20.35 -16.42 -14.60
N LYS A 104 -20.37 -16.85 -13.34
CA LYS A 104 -20.00 -18.22 -12.97
C LYS A 104 -21.03 -19.25 -13.47
N ASN A 105 -22.32 -18.90 -13.46
CA ASN A 105 -23.39 -19.76 -14.00
C ASN A 105 -23.43 -19.81 -15.53
N SER A 106 -23.02 -18.75 -16.24
CA SER A 106 -22.97 -18.76 -17.70
C SER A 106 -21.82 -19.61 -18.26
N LEU A 107 -20.75 -19.80 -17.49
CA LEU A 107 -19.61 -20.64 -17.85
C LEU A 107 -19.82 -22.13 -17.58
N GLN A 108 -20.79 -22.52 -16.74
CA GLN A 108 -21.11 -23.93 -16.45
C GLN A 108 -22.20 -24.53 -17.36
N LYS A 109 -22.73 -23.75 -18.32
CA LYS A 109 -23.76 -24.19 -19.29
C LYS A 109 -23.19 -24.48 -20.70
N LYS A 110 -21.94 -24.93 -20.79
CA LYS A 110 -21.39 -25.50 -22.02
C LYS A 110 -21.05 -26.97 -21.83
#